data_AF-A0A935MBA2-F1
#
_entry.id   AF-A0A935MBA2-F1
#
_cell.length_a   1.000
_cell.length_b   1.000
_cell.length_c   1.000
_cell.angle_alpha   90.00
_cell.angle_beta   90.00
_cell.angle_gamma   90.00
#
_symmetry.space_group_name_H-M   'P 1'
#
loop_
_entity.id
_entity.type
_entity.pdbx_description
1 polymer ?
#
loop_
_entity_poly.entity_id
_entity_poly.type
_entity_poly.pdbx_seq_one_letter_code
_entity_poly.pdbx_strand_id
1 'polypeptide(L)'
;MNGNVFGEMVIDSSLGAVTVNDPKKPGKRLHYELDQLYKIRYVSGREHYYYSQDSSKFNWFTREEMGLFIKGEHDSRRFFKPKACGIAAGIFGFVGGMSGTFWGPILPYGYMAFSGITKIKIKHKTVSDPRFLDYDSYILGYERTARQKRKIWSVIGGSIGLVAGYGFYAVFHDKYPENAPSFLQIKL
;
A
#
# COMPACT_ATOMS: atom_id res chain seq x y z
N MET A 1 -8.85 10.49 0.46
CA MET A 1 -8.03 11.35 1.34
C MET A 1 -6.72 10.63 1.63
N ASN A 2 -5.56 11.23 1.33
CA ASN A 2 -4.27 10.52 1.32
C ASN A 2 -3.48 10.59 2.65
N GLY A 3 -4.10 11.13 3.71
CA GLY A 3 -3.51 11.33 5.04
C GLY A 3 -2.26 12.20 5.11
N ASN A 4 -1.94 12.94 4.04
CA ASN A 4 -0.87 13.92 4.07
C ASN A 4 -1.35 15.18 4.79
N VAL A 5 -0.52 15.69 5.69
CA VAL A 5 -0.72 16.99 6.35
C VAL A 5 0.31 17.95 5.78
N PHE A 6 -0.16 19.09 5.29
CA PHE A 6 0.69 20.17 4.77
C PHE A 6 0.42 21.44 5.58
N GLY A 7 1.49 22.12 5.99
CA GLY A 7 1.40 23.42 6.65
C GLY A 7 1.92 24.48 5.70
N GLU A 8 1.06 25.00 4.82
CA GLU A 8 1.42 26.05 3.87
C GLU A 8 0.29 27.05 3.65
N MET A 9 0.65 28.19 3.06
CA MET A 9 -0.28 29.24 2.66
C MET A 9 -1.19 28.73 1.55
N VAL A 10 -2.49 28.73 1.80
CA VAL A 10 -3.50 28.46 0.77
C VAL A 10 -3.50 29.62 -0.21
N ILE A 11 -3.23 29.34 -1.49
CA ILE A 11 -3.08 30.35 -2.53
C ILE A 11 -4.45 30.75 -3.08
N ASP A 12 -5.33 29.77 -3.25
CA ASP A 12 -6.67 29.97 -3.80
C ASP A 12 -7.64 28.90 -3.28
N SER A 13 -8.87 29.31 -3.01
CA SER A 13 -10.02 28.48 -2.61
C SER A 13 -11.24 28.77 -3.50
N SER A 14 -11.02 29.02 -4.80
CA SER A 14 -12.09 29.25 -5.77
C SER A 14 -12.81 27.95 -6.17
N LEU A 15 -14.14 27.99 -6.21
CA LEU A 15 -15.09 27.03 -6.85
C LEU A 15 -14.56 25.60 -7.07
N GLY A 16 -14.49 24.81 -5.99
CA GLY A 16 -14.37 23.35 -6.07
C GLY A 16 -12.97 22.77 -5.90
N ALA A 17 -11.92 23.59 -5.78
CA ALA A 17 -10.58 23.12 -5.48
C ALA A 17 -9.82 24.04 -4.52
N VAL A 18 -8.87 23.47 -3.79
CA VAL A 18 -7.88 24.18 -2.99
C VAL A 18 -6.51 23.94 -3.60
N THR A 19 -5.82 25.03 -3.91
CA THR A 19 -4.46 24.99 -4.46
C THR A 19 -3.44 25.39 -3.40
N VAL A 20 -2.45 24.52 -3.21
CA VAL A 20 -1.35 24.72 -2.26
C VAL A 20 -0.03 24.60 -3.03
N ASN A 21 1.03 25.30 -2.60
CA ASN A 21 2.36 25.04 -3.13
C ASN A 21 2.86 23.66 -2.64
N ASP A 22 3.73 23.01 -3.43
CA ASP A 22 4.35 21.76 -3.01
C ASP A 22 5.53 22.06 -2.07
N PRO A 23 5.48 21.69 -0.78
CA PRO A 23 6.56 21.96 0.16
C PRO A 23 7.85 21.22 -0.19
N LYS A 24 7.77 20.17 -1.01
CA LYS A 24 8.93 19.38 -1.43
C LYS A 24 9.53 19.88 -2.74
N LYS A 25 8.78 20.63 -3.54
CA LYS A 25 9.18 21.05 -4.89
C LYS A 25 8.79 22.52 -5.11
N PRO A 26 9.67 23.47 -4.73
CA PRO A 26 9.37 24.89 -4.89
C PRO A 26 9.03 25.20 -6.35
N GLY A 27 7.91 25.89 -6.57
CA GLY A 27 7.39 26.23 -7.91
C GLY A 27 6.35 25.27 -8.48
N LYS A 28 6.15 24.08 -7.89
CA LYS A 28 5.05 23.18 -8.27
C LYS A 28 3.82 23.46 -7.42
N ARG A 29 2.66 23.57 -8.07
CA ARG A 29 1.35 23.72 -7.40
C ARG A 29 0.66 22.35 -7.31
N LEU A 30 0.06 22.09 -6.16
CA LEU A 30 -0.79 20.92 -5.91
C LEU A 30 -2.24 21.38 -5.89
N HIS A 31 -3.05 20.74 -6.72
CA HIS A 31 -4.49 20.99 -6.80
C HIS A 31 -5.22 19.84 -6.10
N TYR A 32 -6.05 20.18 -5.11
CA TYR A 32 -6.90 19.23 -4.41
C TYR A 32 -8.35 19.62 -4.60
N GLU A 33 -9.18 18.68 -5.03
CA GLU A 33 -10.63 18.85 -5.04
C GLU A 33 -11.18 18.84 -3.61
N LEU A 34 -12.32 19.49 -3.36
CA LEU A 34 -12.88 19.62 -2.01
C LEU A 34 -13.23 18.26 -1.37
N ASP A 35 -13.65 17.29 -2.17
CA ASP A 35 -13.98 15.93 -1.72
C ASP A 35 -12.73 15.10 -1.30
N GLN A 36 -11.54 15.53 -1.72
CA GLN A 36 -10.27 14.94 -1.33
C GLN A 36 -9.71 15.51 -0.02
N LEU A 37 -10.31 16.59 0.50
CA LEU A 37 -9.86 17.31 1.70
C LEU A 37 -10.68 16.92 2.93
N TYR A 38 -9.98 16.61 4.01
CA TYR A 38 -10.64 16.34 5.30
C TYR A 38 -10.97 17.64 6.04
N LYS A 39 -9.92 18.42 6.35
CA LYS A 39 -10.03 19.72 7.01
C LYS A 39 -8.85 20.62 6.64
N ILE A 40 -9.07 21.92 6.77
CA ILE A 40 -8.02 22.95 6.76
C ILE A 40 -7.97 23.59 8.13
N ARG A 41 -6.76 23.77 8.66
CA ARG A 41 -6.51 24.55 9.87
C ARG A 41 -5.84 25.86 9.45
N TYR A 42 -6.53 26.97 9.66
CA TYR A 42 -6.00 28.30 9.40
C TYR A 42 -5.00 28.72 10.48
N VAL A 43 -4.11 29.65 10.14
CA VAL A 43 -3.15 30.25 11.09
C VAL A 43 -3.86 30.89 12.28
N SER A 44 -5.08 31.40 12.08
CA SER A 44 -5.96 31.94 13.12
C SER A 44 -6.50 30.90 14.11
N GLY A 45 -6.16 29.62 13.95
CA GLY A 45 -6.64 28.52 14.77
C GLY A 45 -8.04 28.02 14.40
N ARG A 46 -8.74 28.68 13.45
CA ARG A 46 -10.03 28.21 12.94
C ARG A 46 -9.83 26.93 12.12
N GLU A 47 -10.66 25.93 12.36
CA GLU A 47 -10.70 24.70 11.57
C GLU A 47 -11.95 24.69 10.69
N HIS A 48 -11.78 24.41 9.41
CA HIS A 48 -12.89 24.19 8.49
C HIS A 48 -12.85 22.76 7.96
N TYR A 49 -13.96 22.04 8.13
CA TYR A 49 -14.10 20.64 7.73
C TYR A 49 -14.81 20.57 6.38
N TYR A 50 -14.17 19.94 5.40
CA TYR A 50 -14.78 19.69 4.09
C TYR A 50 -15.47 18.32 4.05
N TYR A 51 -15.06 17.40 4.92
CA TYR A 51 -15.71 16.11 5.06
C TYR A 51 -17.05 16.19 5.80
N SER A 52 -18.06 15.56 5.21
CA SER A 52 -19.36 15.28 5.83
C SER A 52 -19.69 13.80 5.68
N GLN A 53 -20.24 13.20 6.74
CA GLN A 53 -20.80 11.86 6.68
C GLN A 53 -22.00 11.87 5.73
N ASP A 54 -21.98 10.99 4.73
CA ASP A 54 -23.02 10.87 3.71
C ASP A 54 -23.06 9.42 3.22
N SER A 55 -24.05 8.67 3.67
CA SER A 55 -24.22 7.26 3.31
C SER A 55 -24.52 7.06 1.82
N SER A 56 -25.11 8.06 1.14
CA SER A 56 -25.39 8.00 -0.30
C SER A 56 -24.12 8.05 -1.16
N LYS A 57 -23.03 8.60 -0.60
CA LYS A 57 -21.70 8.69 -1.22
C LYS A 57 -20.70 7.68 -0.67
N PHE A 58 -21.16 6.63 0.01
CA PHE A 58 -20.29 5.62 0.64
C PHE A 58 -19.36 6.23 1.71
N ASN A 59 -19.74 7.35 2.33
CA ASN A 59 -19.02 8.00 3.42
C ASN A 59 -19.69 7.67 4.75
N TRP A 60 -19.38 6.49 5.30
CA TRP A 60 -20.03 5.98 6.51
C TRP A 60 -19.44 6.52 7.82
N PHE A 61 -18.21 7.04 7.82
CA PHE A 61 -17.58 7.52 9.04
C PHE A 61 -18.10 8.90 9.45
N THR A 62 -18.25 9.10 10.76
CA THR A 62 -18.40 10.44 11.33
C THR A 62 -17.14 11.27 11.07
N ARG A 63 -17.19 12.57 11.37
CA ARG A 63 -16.03 13.45 11.16
C ARG A 63 -14.84 13.01 12.03
N GLU A 64 -15.10 12.65 13.27
CA GLU A 64 -14.11 12.22 14.24
C GLU A 64 -13.51 10.86 13.83
N GLU A 65 -14.37 9.91 13.44
CA GLU A 65 -13.94 8.60 12.94
C GLU A 65 -13.10 8.71 11.68
N MET A 66 -13.48 9.58 10.73
CA MET A 66 -12.68 9.81 9.52
C MET A 66 -11.30 10.39 9.87
N GLY A 67 -11.21 11.26 10.88
CA GLY A 67 -9.94 11.77 11.37
C GLY A 67 -9.04 10.65 11.92
N LEU A 68 -9.61 9.73 12.69
CA LEU A 68 -8.91 8.55 13.20
C LEU A 68 -8.50 7.59 12.07
N PHE A 69 -9.38 7.35 11.10
CA PHE A 69 -9.09 6.55 9.91
C PHE A 69 -7.90 7.10 9.12
N ILE A 70 -7.91 8.39 8.83
CA ILE A 70 -6.82 9.08 8.14
C ILE A 70 -5.51 8.97 8.93
N LYS A 71 -5.58 9.10 10.26
CA LYS A 71 -4.42 8.95 11.13
C LYS A 71 -3.85 7.54 11.08
N GLY A 72 -4.71 6.52 11.05
CA GLY A 72 -4.32 5.12 10.86
C GLY A 72 -3.62 4.90 9.51
N GLU A 73 -4.17 5.44 8.42
CA GLU A 73 -3.53 5.40 7.10
C GLU A 73 -2.14 6.06 7.14
N HIS A 74 -2.01 7.23 7.76
CA HIS A 74 -0.74 7.95 7.89
C HIS A 74 0.31 7.16 8.67
N ASP A 75 -0.04 6.60 9.83
CA ASP A 75 0.88 5.84 10.67
C ASP A 75 1.34 4.55 9.98
N SER A 76 0.41 3.86 9.32
CA SER A 76 0.72 2.70 8.48
C SER A 76 1.71 3.07 7.36
N ARG A 77 1.52 4.22 6.70
CA ARG A 77 2.45 4.71 5.66
C ARG A 77 3.84 5.01 6.18
N ARG A 78 3.95 5.57 7.38
CA ARG A 78 5.25 5.95 7.94
C ARG A 78 6.00 4.77 8.55
N PHE A 79 5.32 3.93 9.33
CA PHE A 79 6.00 2.95 10.18
C PHE A 79 5.88 1.50 9.71
N PHE A 80 4.80 1.13 9.00
CA PHE A 80 4.62 -0.25 8.55
C PHE A 80 5.51 -0.60 7.36
N LYS A 81 6.35 -1.65 7.52
CA LYS A 81 7.26 -2.17 6.48
C LYS A 81 7.07 -3.68 6.31
N PRO A 82 6.42 -4.18 5.25
CA PRO A 82 6.15 -5.60 5.06
C PRO A 82 7.31 -6.35 4.39
N LYS A 83 8.55 -6.19 4.89
CA LYS A 83 9.76 -6.79 4.28
C LYS A 83 9.67 -8.31 4.15
N ALA A 84 9.16 -9.00 5.18
CA ALA A 84 9.01 -10.46 5.17
C ALA A 84 8.11 -10.97 4.04
N CYS A 85 7.05 -10.22 3.71
CA CYS A 85 6.16 -10.54 2.59
C CYS A 85 6.89 -10.44 1.25
N GLY A 86 7.74 -9.43 1.08
CA GLY A 86 8.56 -9.29 -0.12
C GLY A 86 9.59 -10.40 -0.27
N ILE A 87 10.26 -10.80 0.83
CA ILE A 87 11.21 -11.92 0.84
C ILE A 87 10.52 -13.23 0.46
N ALA A 88 9.37 -13.53 1.09
CA ALA A 88 8.60 -14.72 0.79
C ALA A 88 8.16 -14.75 -0.69
N ALA A 89 7.62 -13.63 -1.20
CA ALA A 89 7.27 -13.52 -2.61
C ALA A 89 8.48 -13.71 -3.54
N GLY A 90 9.65 -13.20 -3.15
CA GLY A 90 10.90 -13.40 -3.89
C GLY A 90 11.35 -14.85 -3.93
N ILE A 91 11.17 -15.62 -2.85
CA ILE A 91 11.44 -17.07 -2.85
C ILE A 91 10.50 -17.78 -3.83
N PHE A 92 9.19 -17.49 -3.79
CA PHE A 92 8.23 -18.05 -4.74
C PHE A 92 8.54 -17.64 -6.19
N GLY A 93 8.96 -16.40 -6.39
CA GLY A 93 9.44 -15.90 -7.68
C GLY A 93 10.65 -16.65 -8.19
N PHE A 94 11.66 -16.85 -7.33
CA PHE A 94 12.88 -17.58 -7.67
C PHE A 94 12.58 -19.02 -8.06
N VAL A 95 11.79 -19.74 -7.25
CA VAL A 95 11.37 -21.12 -7.55
C VAL A 95 10.57 -21.18 -8.87
N GLY A 96 9.68 -20.21 -9.10
CA GLY A 96 8.94 -20.10 -10.36
C GLY A 96 9.85 -19.84 -11.57
N GLY A 97 10.82 -18.94 -11.44
CA GLY A 97 11.78 -18.61 -12.50
C GLY A 97 12.75 -19.76 -12.80
N MET A 98 13.17 -20.52 -11.79
CA MET A 98 14.01 -21.72 -11.95
C MET A 98 13.36 -22.80 -12.82
N SER A 99 12.04 -22.81 -12.93
CA SER A 99 11.35 -23.77 -13.80
C SER A 99 11.61 -23.54 -15.29
N GLY A 100 12.10 -22.35 -15.69
CA GLY A 100 12.33 -22.01 -17.10
C GLY A 100 11.04 -21.86 -17.94
N THR A 101 9.89 -22.23 -17.40
CA THR A 101 8.60 -22.25 -18.10
C THR A 101 7.99 -20.86 -18.20
N PHE A 102 7.23 -20.60 -19.27
CA PHE A 102 6.41 -19.39 -19.42
C PHE A 102 5.44 -19.14 -18.24
N TRP A 103 5.01 -20.20 -17.55
CA TRP A 103 4.12 -20.16 -16.40
C TRP A 103 4.83 -19.90 -15.05
N GLY A 104 6.16 -19.75 -15.03
CA GLY A 104 6.93 -19.37 -13.85
C GLY A 104 6.38 -18.16 -13.07
N PRO A 105 5.83 -17.10 -13.71
CA PRO A 105 5.21 -15.98 -13.02
C PRO A 105 3.94 -16.30 -12.23
N ILE A 106 3.27 -17.44 -12.45
CA ILE A 106 2.06 -17.80 -11.68
C ILE A 106 2.35 -17.83 -10.19
N LEU A 107 3.50 -18.35 -9.77
CA LEU A 107 3.84 -18.52 -8.35
C LEU A 107 3.98 -17.18 -7.60
N PRO A 108 4.80 -16.20 -8.03
CA PRO A 108 4.91 -14.92 -7.34
C PRO A 108 3.61 -14.10 -7.37
N TYR A 109 2.85 -14.13 -8.48
CA TYR A 109 1.59 -13.40 -8.59
C TYR A 109 0.43 -14.08 -7.86
N GLY A 110 0.44 -15.42 -7.78
CA GLY A 110 -0.44 -16.20 -6.92
C GLY A 110 -0.20 -15.85 -5.46
N TYR A 111 1.05 -15.83 -5.01
CA TYR A 111 1.38 -15.38 -3.65
C TYR A 111 0.91 -13.95 -3.38
N MET A 112 1.05 -13.03 -4.34
CA MET A 112 0.53 -11.66 -4.22
C MET A 112 -0.99 -11.65 -3.96
N ALA A 113 -1.77 -12.44 -4.70
CA ALA A 113 -3.23 -12.50 -4.54
C ALA A 113 -3.62 -12.90 -3.10
N PHE A 114 -2.93 -13.88 -2.51
CA PHE A 114 -3.19 -14.34 -1.14
C PHE A 114 -2.56 -13.47 -0.06
N SER A 115 -1.49 -12.72 -0.37
CA SER A 115 -0.77 -11.89 0.62
C SER A 115 -1.66 -10.86 1.32
N GLY A 116 -2.71 -10.38 0.64
CA GLY A 116 -3.65 -9.39 1.15
C GLY A 116 -4.71 -9.94 2.12
N ILE A 117 -4.94 -11.26 2.13
CA ILE A 117 -5.96 -11.92 2.98
C ILE A 117 -5.44 -12.12 4.41
N THR A 118 -4.12 -12.29 4.55
CA THR A 118 -3.51 -12.57 5.86
C THR A 118 -3.72 -11.41 6.85
N LYS A 119 -4.07 -11.74 8.10
CA LYS A 119 -4.30 -10.73 9.16
C LYS A 119 -3.07 -9.82 9.33
N ILE A 120 -3.30 -8.52 9.49
CA ILE A 120 -2.23 -7.56 9.78
C ILE A 120 -2.05 -7.47 11.28
N LYS A 121 -0.90 -7.93 11.76
CA LYS A 121 -0.51 -7.74 13.17
C LYS A 121 0.00 -6.31 13.34
N ILE A 122 -0.84 -5.44 13.90
CA ILE A 122 -0.45 -4.08 14.29
C ILE A 122 0.41 -4.19 15.55
N LYS A 123 1.58 -3.54 15.54
CA LYS A 123 2.51 -3.53 16.69
C LYS A 123 2.45 -2.15 17.34
N HIS A 124 2.58 -2.08 18.66
CA HIS A 124 2.63 -0.80 19.38
C HIS A 124 3.71 0.15 18.84
N LYS A 125 4.87 -0.39 18.44
CA LYS A 125 5.97 0.40 17.83
C LYS A 125 5.70 0.99 16.46
N THR A 126 4.60 0.60 15.80
CA THR A 126 4.23 1.09 14.46
C THR A 126 3.06 2.07 14.50
N VAL A 127 2.70 2.53 15.69
CA VAL A 127 1.53 3.37 15.99
C VAL A 127 2.03 4.58 16.76
N SER A 128 1.51 5.78 16.46
CA SER A 128 1.94 7.01 17.14
C SER A 128 1.46 7.09 18.59
N ASP A 129 0.26 6.59 18.88
CA ASP A 129 -0.30 6.52 20.24
C ASP A 129 -1.07 5.20 20.42
N PRO A 130 -0.70 4.36 21.41
CA PRO A 130 -1.39 3.11 21.69
C PRO A 130 -2.90 3.25 21.88
N ARG A 131 -3.38 4.40 22.40
CA ARG A 131 -4.81 4.66 22.62
C ARG A 131 -5.63 4.64 21.34
N PHE A 132 -4.99 4.84 20.18
CA PHE A 132 -5.71 4.75 18.91
C PHE A 132 -6.10 3.31 18.53
N LEU A 133 -5.51 2.31 19.18
CA LEU A 133 -5.85 0.91 18.94
C LEU A 133 -7.21 0.50 19.50
N ASP A 134 -7.84 1.34 20.32
CA ASP A 134 -9.19 1.09 20.84
C ASP A 134 -10.28 1.52 19.84
N TYR A 135 -9.91 2.26 18.79
CA TYR A 135 -10.85 2.77 17.78
C TYR A 135 -10.81 1.94 16.49
N ASP A 136 -11.95 1.34 16.14
CA ASP A 136 -12.09 0.52 14.93
C ASP A 136 -11.79 1.30 13.64
N SER A 137 -12.20 2.57 13.58
CA SER A 137 -11.94 3.47 12.44
C SER A 137 -10.45 3.65 12.19
N TYR A 138 -9.64 3.79 13.25
CA TYR A 138 -8.19 3.86 13.17
C TYR A 138 -7.58 2.54 12.67
N ILE A 139 -7.99 1.41 13.25
CA ILE A 139 -7.52 0.08 12.85
C ILE A 139 -7.79 -0.15 11.36
N LEU A 140 -8.99 0.17 10.89
CA LEU A 140 -9.38 -0.03 9.50
C LEU A 140 -8.51 0.78 8.53
N GLY A 141 -8.27 2.05 8.83
CA GLY A 141 -7.39 2.91 8.02
C GLY A 141 -5.96 2.39 7.98
N TYR A 142 -5.44 1.96 9.13
CA TYR A 142 -4.12 1.35 9.23
C TYR A 142 -4.01 0.08 8.38
N GLU A 143 -4.99 -0.80 8.50
CA GLU A 143 -5.04 -2.06 7.76
C GLU A 143 -5.14 -1.86 6.26
N ARG A 144 -6.01 -0.95 5.78
CA ARG A 144 -6.17 -0.66 4.35
C ARG A 144 -4.83 -0.35 3.69
N THR A 145 -4.06 0.58 4.26
CA THR A 145 -2.77 0.96 3.70
C THR A 145 -1.71 -0.14 3.88
N ALA A 146 -1.75 -0.87 5.00
CA ALA A 146 -0.82 -1.97 5.23
C ALA A 146 -1.04 -3.14 4.25
N ARG A 147 -2.30 -3.47 3.89
CA ARG A 147 -2.63 -4.47 2.86
C ARG A 147 -2.11 -4.04 1.50
N GLN A 148 -2.31 -2.77 1.14
CA GLN A 148 -1.79 -2.22 -0.12
C GLN A 148 -0.26 -2.32 -0.19
N LYS A 149 0.45 -1.95 0.88
CA LYS A 149 1.90 -2.10 0.95
C LYS A 149 2.37 -3.55 0.82
N ARG A 150 1.67 -4.51 1.44
CA ARG A 150 1.99 -5.95 1.30
C ARG A 150 1.92 -6.39 -0.15
N LYS A 151 0.85 -6.02 -0.87
CA LYS A 151 0.70 -6.32 -2.30
C LYS A 151 1.86 -5.74 -3.12
N ILE A 152 2.20 -4.46 -2.91
CA ILE A 152 3.29 -3.80 -3.63
C ILE A 152 4.64 -4.48 -3.35
N TRP A 153 4.97 -4.73 -2.07
CA TRP A 153 6.21 -5.42 -1.71
C TRP A 153 6.26 -6.86 -2.21
N SER A 154 5.12 -7.55 -2.29
CA SER A 154 5.01 -8.88 -2.87
C SER A 154 5.31 -8.88 -4.37
N VAL A 155 4.79 -7.90 -5.11
CA VAL A 155 5.10 -7.75 -6.54
C VAL A 155 6.59 -7.49 -6.74
N ILE A 156 7.14 -6.48 -6.05
CA ILE A 156 8.55 -6.11 -6.17
C ILE A 156 9.45 -7.31 -5.83
N GLY A 157 9.21 -7.96 -4.69
CA GLY A 157 9.99 -9.12 -4.27
C GLY A 157 9.86 -10.29 -5.24
N GLY A 158 8.64 -10.61 -5.66
CA GLY A 158 8.35 -11.69 -6.59
C GLY A 158 8.98 -11.49 -7.97
N SER A 159 8.94 -10.26 -8.52
CA SER A 159 9.58 -9.93 -9.79
C SER A 159 11.11 -10.05 -9.72
N ILE A 160 11.73 -9.54 -8.64
CA ILE A 160 13.18 -9.68 -8.44
C ILE A 160 13.58 -11.15 -8.34
N GLY A 161 12.84 -11.93 -7.54
CA GLY A 161 13.06 -13.37 -7.39
C GLY A 161 12.94 -14.10 -8.73
N LEU A 162 11.90 -13.78 -9.51
CA LEU A 162 11.66 -14.39 -10.81
C LEU A 162 12.77 -14.12 -11.82
N VAL A 163 13.25 -12.89 -11.92
CA VAL A 163 14.38 -12.54 -12.79
C VAL A 163 15.64 -13.29 -12.35
N ALA A 164 15.91 -13.36 -11.04
CA ALA A 164 17.03 -14.13 -10.51
C ALA A 164 16.88 -15.64 -10.79
N GLY A 165 15.66 -16.17 -10.74
CA GLY A 165 15.34 -17.56 -11.02
C GLY A 165 15.57 -17.93 -12.49
N TYR A 166 15.13 -17.08 -13.42
CA TYR A 166 15.41 -17.29 -14.85
C TYR A 166 16.90 -17.16 -15.16
N GLY A 167 17.61 -16.22 -14.52
CA GLY A 167 19.06 -16.12 -14.63
C GLY A 167 19.76 -17.38 -14.12
N PHE A 168 19.27 -17.95 -13.01
CA PHE A 168 19.77 -19.23 -12.49
C PHE A 168 19.51 -20.38 -13.46
N TYR A 169 18.30 -20.48 -14.02
CA TYR A 169 17.97 -21.47 -15.04
C TYR A 169 18.89 -21.33 -16.26
N ALA A 170 19.08 -20.13 -16.79
CA ALA A 170 19.92 -19.88 -17.96
C ALA A 170 21.38 -20.32 -17.79
N VAL A 171 21.95 -20.22 -16.58
CA VAL A 171 23.34 -20.62 -16.30
C VAL A 171 23.47 -22.11 -15.98
N PHE A 172 22.47 -22.70 -15.34
CA PHE A 172 22.57 -24.05 -14.79
C PHE A 172 21.76 -25.10 -15.54
N HIS A 173 20.98 -24.75 -16.58
CA HIS A 173 20.10 -25.69 -17.29
C HIS A 173 20.83 -26.96 -17.77
N ASP A 174 22.10 -26.86 -18.18
CA ASP A 174 22.91 -28.00 -18.62
C ASP A 174 23.18 -29.04 -17.53
N LYS A 175 23.06 -28.67 -16.26
CA LYS A 175 23.26 -29.56 -15.10
C LYS A 175 21.94 -30.01 -14.48
N TYR A 176 20.80 -29.57 -14.99
CA TYR A 176 19.51 -30.07 -14.51
C TYR A 176 19.23 -31.44 -15.13
N PRO A 177 18.79 -32.43 -14.34
CA PRO A 177 18.16 -33.59 -14.93
C PRO A 177 16.90 -33.10 -15.64
N GLU A 178 16.84 -33.24 -16.97
CA GLU A 178 15.69 -32.90 -17.84
C GLU A 178 14.37 -33.59 -17.42
N ASN A 179 14.45 -34.51 -16.47
CA ASN A 179 13.30 -35.18 -15.88
C ASN A 179 12.67 -34.30 -14.78
N ALA A 180 11.98 -33.24 -15.20
CA ALA A 180 11.01 -32.59 -14.33
C ALA A 180 10.03 -33.66 -13.79
N PRO A 181 9.68 -33.64 -12.49
CA PRO A 181 8.74 -34.60 -11.95
C PRO A 181 7.39 -34.50 -12.70
N SER A 182 6.90 -35.66 -13.12
CA SER A 182 5.72 -35.90 -13.99
C SER A 182 4.50 -34.99 -13.74
N PHE A 183 4.31 -34.47 -12.52
CA PHE A 183 3.18 -33.60 -12.17
C PHE A 183 3.21 -32.19 -12.82
N LEU A 184 4.35 -31.75 -13.37
CA LEU A 184 4.46 -30.46 -14.10
C LEU A 184 4.39 -30.62 -15.63
N GLN A 185 4.42 -31.86 -16.14
CA GLN A 185 4.21 -32.13 -17.56
C GLN A 185 2.70 -32.29 -17.81
N ILE A 186 2.01 -31.16 -18.02
CA ILE A 186 0.66 -31.20 -18.59
C ILE A 186 0.84 -31.66 -20.05
N LYS A 187 0.61 -32.95 -20.30
CA LYS A 187 0.43 -33.48 -21.65
C LYS A 187 -0.77 -32.77 -22.27
N LEU A 188 -0.50 -31.94 -23.27
CA LEU A 188 -1.49 -31.55 -24.29
C LEU A 188 -1.86 -32.77 -25.14
#